data_AF-A0A2C9KBB0-F1
#
_entry.id   AF-A0A2C9KBB0-F1
#
_cell.length_a   1.000
_cell.length_b   1.000
_cell.length_c   1.000
_cell.angle_alpha   90.00
_cell.angle_beta   90.00
_cell.angle_gamma   90.00
#
_symmetry.space_group_name_H-M   'P 1'
#
loop_
_entity.id
_entity.type
_entity.pdbx_description
1 polymer ?
#
loop_
_entity_poly.entity_id
_entity_poly.type
_entity_poly.pdbx_seq_one_letter_code
_entity_poly.pdbx_strand_id
1 'polypeptide(L)'
;MAASSLQTSFKCNYSLCPKKFILSENEARVQVRAFEPKSPVKLLAVNWQENATAVFHYDCWETLLRAAKHTDSQDQTYLSLTEIEMILEAKKTAEYFDSLERVQAQALHIAEIIRKSQYCIAFTGAGISTAAGIGDFRGVDGKWTNLDKRKLYGAKSAKSGSSRTNLIDLRPTYTHEALFKLLEMKLLKFIISQNTDGLHLLSGVHPDQIAELHGNSFVEKCEKCHSRFQRTFPVRMHQTGVCPPKPCPKCNINHRTGRKCSKPECEGCLMNTIINFGDHLETPVLNKAKKEAEQADAVLTLGSTLMVFPANELVTCGPEPHRLIICNRQITAYDEECYKTGKDGKQLGSRVFGNCDNLMKEVMKRLMPKAELDQWEASRSSRMKEYSKKRGPEI
;
A
#
# COMPACT_ATOMS: atom_id res chain seq x y z
N MET A 1 -29.54 -24.92 -4.61
CA MET A 1 -30.20 -24.15 -3.55
C MET A 1 -29.38 -22.89 -3.31
N ALA A 2 -29.97 -21.73 -3.58
CA ALA A 2 -29.29 -20.44 -3.55
C ALA A 2 -28.91 -20.08 -2.11
N ALA A 3 -27.61 -19.92 -1.84
CA ALA A 3 -27.15 -19.32 -0.60
C ALA A 3 -27.49 -17.82 -0.64
N SER A 4 -28.39 -17.42 0.24
CA SER A 4 -28.69 -16.04 0.61
C SER A 4 -27.38 -15.25 0.77
N SER A 5 -27.12 -14.31 -0.13
CA SER A 5 -26.08 -13.30 0.04
C SER A 5 -26.51 -12.39 1.17
N LEU A 6 -25.93 -12.56 2.36
CA LEU A 6 -26.00 -11.57 3.43
C LEU A 6 -25.49 -10.25 2.87
N GLN A 7 -26.42 -9.36 2.53
CA GLN A 7 -26.13 -8.00 2.10
C GLN A 7 -25.52 -7.28 3.31
N THR A 8 -24.21 -7.16 3.35
CA THR A 8 -23.48 -6.46 4.40
C THR A 8 -23.81 -4.96 4.30
N SER A 9 -24.89 -4.55 4.95
CA SER A 9 -25.27 -3.14 5.07
C SER A 9 -24.45 -2.49 6.18
N PHE A 10 -23.72 -1.41 5.88
CA PHE A 10 -23.13 -0.59 6.93
C PHE A 10 -24.16 0.43 7.42
N LYS A 11 -24.09 0.78 8.71
CA LYS A 11 -24.84 1.91 9.27
C LYS A 11 -23.92 3.13 9.34
N CYS A 12 -24.35 4.25 8.78
CA CYS A 12 -23.64 5.51 8.96
C CYS A 12 -23.65 5.90 10.45
N ASN A 13 -22.47 6.19 11.00
CA ASN A 13 -22.31 6.53 12.41
C ASN A 13 -22.61 7.99 12.73
N TYR A 14 -22.86 8.84 11.73
CA TYR A 14 -23.32 10.21 11.98
C TYR A 14 -24.79 10.22 12.41
N SER A 15 -25.08 10.72 13.61
CA SER A 15 -26.42 10.69 14.23
C SER A 15 -27.46 11.48 13.45
N LEU A 16 -27.03 12.53 12.73
CA LEU A 16 -27.88 13.37 11.88
C LEU A 16 -27.88 12.92 10.41
N CYS A 17 -27.37 11.72 10.10
CA CYS A 17 -27.35 11.20 8.74
C CYS A 17 -28.78 10.98 8.21
N PRO A 18 -29.18 11.62 7.09
CA PRO A 18 -30.52 11.45 6.53
C PRO A 18 -30.70 10.07 5.86
N LYS A 19 -29.62 9.50 5.28
CA LYS A 19 -29.64 8.23 4.55
C LYS A 19 -29.61 7.00 5.47
N LYS A 20 -29.08 7.15 6.69
CA LYS A 20 -28.88 6.13 7.75
C LYS A 20 -28.02 4.92 7.37
N PHE A 21 -28.31 4.24 6.26
CA PHE A 21 -27.64 3.02 5.83
C PHE A 21 -26.81 3.23 4.56
N ILE A 22 -25.77 2.43 4.43
CA ILE A 22 -24.96 2.23 3.23
C ILE A 22 -25.27 0.80 2.78
N LEU A 23 -26.01 0.67 1.68
CA LEU A 23 -26.80 -0.55 1.42
C LEU A 23 -25.96 -1.71 0.88
N SER A 24 -24.72 -1.46 0.46
CA SER A 24 -23.79 -2.49 0.01
C SER A 24 -22.33 -2.08 0.16
N GLU A 25 -21.43 -3.06 0.09
CA GLU A 25 -19.97 -2.83 0.03
C GLU A 25 -19.53 -2.07 -1.23
N ASN A 26 -20.41 -1.99 -2.24
CA ASN A 26 -20.19 -1.30 -3.50
C ASN A 26 -20.53 0.20 -3.43
N GLU A 27 -21.09 0.68 -2.33
CA GLU A 27 -21.36 2.10 -2.12
C GLU A 27 -20.15 2.83 -1.54
N ALA A 28 -20.05 4.11 -1.90
CA ALA A 28 -18.98 4.98 -1.42
C ALA A 28 -19.10 5.19 0.10
N ARG A 29 -18.00 5.01 0.81
CA ARG A 29 -17.94 5.15 2.28
C ARG A 29 -16.58 5.56 2.79
N VAL A 30 -16.56 6.17 3.96
CA VAL A 30 -15.35 6.45 4.74
C VAL A 30 -15.36 5.58 5.99
N GLN A 31 -14.24 4.92 6.27
CA GLN A 31 -14.01 4.18 7.50
C GLN A 31 -12.89 4.87 8.27
N VAL A 32 -13.08 5.07 9.57
CA VAL A 32 -12.12 5.80 10.41
C VAL A 32 -11.96 5.11 11.76
N ARG A 33 -10.89 5.44 12.47
CA ARG A 33 -10.69 5.02 13.86
C ARG A 33 -10.08 6.11 14.72
N ALA A 34 -10.79 6.54 15.75
CA ALA A 34 -10.30 7.48 16.76
C ALA A 34 -9.50 6.79 17.88
N PHE A 35 -9.23 7.52 18.97
CA PHE A 35 -8.80 6.97 20.25
C PHE A 35 -10.02 6.59 21.12
N GLU A 36 -9.82 5.74 22.12
CA GLU A 36 -10.88 5.47 23.11
C GLU A 36 -10.84 6.54 24.22
N PRO A 37 -11.93 7.32 24.42
CA PRO A 37 -11.96 8.33 25.47
C PRO A 37 -11.91 7.68 26.86
N LYS A 38 -11.21 8.32 27.81
CA LYS A 38 -11.01 7.81 29.18
C LYS A 38 -12.31 7.72 30.00
N SER A 39 -13.32 8.52 29.64
CA SER A 39 -14.63 8.57 30.30
C SER A 39 -15.74 8.47 29.23
N PRO A 40 -16.88 7.83 29.54
CA PRO A 40 -18.01 7.77 28.60
C PRO A 40 -18.53 9.16 28.30
N VAL A 41 -18.46 9.57 27.03
CA VAL A 41 -19.02 10.84 26.57
C VAL A 41 -20.47 10.60 26.15
N LYS A 42 -21.41 11.31 26.76
CA LYS A 42 -22.84 11.23 26.41
C LYS A 42 -23.17 12.26 25.34
N LEU A 43 -24.13 11.95 24.46
CA LEU A 43 -24.68 12.86 23.44
C LEU A 43 -23.67 13.31 22.37
N LEU A 44 -22.98 12.34 21.75
CA LEU A 44 -22.10 12.60 20.60
C LEU A 44 -22.90 12.69 19.29
N ALA A 45 -22.46 13.55 18.38
CA ALA A 45 -22.90 13.56 16.99
C ALA A 45 -22.47 12.29 16.24
N VAL A 46 -21.39 11.65 16.69
CA VAL A 46 -20.87 10.41 16.15
C VAL A 46 -21.16 9.24 17.09
N ASN A 47 -21.86 8.24 16.58
CA ASN A 47 -22.12 6.97 17.25
C ASN A 47 -20.90 6.04 17.11
N TRP A 48 -19.80 6.29 17.82
CA TRP A 48 -18.60 5.45 17.75
C TRP A 48 -18.89 3.99 18.14
N GLN A 49 -18.36 3.04 17.36
CA GLN A 49 -18.44 1.61 17.64
C GLN A 49 -17.34 1.17 18.60
N GLU A 50 -17.33 -0.11 18.96
CA GLU A 50 -16.24 -0.72 19.71
C GLU A 50 -14.86 -0.46 19.05
N ASN A 51 -13.83 -0.32 19.88
CA ASN A 51 -12.47 0.04 19.46
C ASN A 51 -12.34 1.42 18.78
N ALA A 52 -13.30 2.32 19.04
CA ALA A 52 -13.39 3.68 18.51
C ALA A 52 -13.42 3.75 16.97
N THR A 53 -14.11 2.81 16.33
CA THR A 53 -14.29 2.77 14.87
C THR A 53 -15.60 3.41 14.44
N ALA A 54 -15.66 3.93 13.21
CA ALA A 54 -16.87 4.48 12.62
C ALA A 54 -16.86 4.41 11.09
N VAL A 55 -18.05 4.33 10.50
CA VAL A 55 -18.29 4.31 9.06
C VAL A 55 -19.24 5.45 8.69
N PHE A 56 -18.97 6.13 7.58
CA PHE A 56 -19.74 7.29 7.13
C PHE A 56 -20.01 7.26 5.63
N HIS A 57 -21.11 7.86 5.20
CA HIS A 57 -21.18 8.39 3.82
C HIS A 57 -20.15 9.51 3.67
N TYR A 58 -19.65 9.74 2.45
CA TYR A 58 -18.69 10.81 2.17
C TYR A 58 -19.19 12.17 2.66
N ASP A 59 -20.42 12.56 2.30
CA ASP A 59 -21.01 13.85 2.68
C ASP A 59 -21.16 14.03 4.20
N CYS A 60 -21.43 12.94 4.92
CA CYS A 60 -21.56 12.96 6.38
C CYS A 60 -20.19 13.17 7.02
N TRP A 61 -19.16 12.50 6.51
CA TRP A 61 -17.78 12.68 6.99
C TRP A 61 -17.26 14.09 6.72
N GLU A 62 -17.49 14.63 5.52
CA GLU A 62 -17.11 16.00 5.18
C GLU A 62 -17.84 17.04 6.04
N THR A 63 -19.14 16.84 6.31
CA THR A 63 -19.90 17.69 7.24
C THR A 63 -19.27 17.70 8.63
N LEU A 64 -18.90 16.53 9.17
CA LEU A 64 -18.22 16.42 10.47
C LEU A 64 -16.85 17.10 10.46
N LEU A 65 -16.05 16.92 9.40
CA LEU A 65 -14.75 17.56 9.27
C LEU A 65 -14.83 19.09 9.20
N ARG A 66 -15.85 19.64 8.53
CA ARG A 66 -16.10 21.09 8.51
C ARG A 66 -16.48 21.59 9.90
N ALA A 67 -17.45 20.94 10.54
CA ALA A 67 -17.87 21.30 11.91
C ALA A 67 -16.73 21.23 12.92
N ALA A 68 -15.77 20.32 12.75
CA ALA A 68 -14.59 20.19 13.61
C ALA A 68 -13.49 21.23 13.34
N LYS A 69 -13.48 21.91 12.18
CA LYS A 69 -12.50 22.96 11.84
C LYS A 69 -12.92 24.35 12.32
N HIS A 70 -14.22 24.61 12.47
CA HIS A 70 -14.77 25.91 12.85
C HIS A 70 -14.72 26.13 14.37
N THR A 71 -13.52 26.15 14.96
CA THR A 71 -13.32 26.46 16.39
C THR A 71 -12.90 27.91 16.65
N ASP A 72 -12.71 28.73 15.60
CA ASP A 72 -12.04 30.04 15.68
C ASP A 72 -12.89 31.24 15.21
N SER A 73 -14.19 31.03 14.95
CA SER A 73 -15.14 32.11 14.62
C SER A 73 -16.39 31.93 15.47
N GLN A 74 -17.10 33.03 15.76
CA GLN A 74 -18.24 33.16 16.67
C GLN A 74 -19.45 32.21 16.45
N ASP A 75 -19.35 31.21 15.58
CA ASP A 75 -20.33 30.15 15.40
C ASP A 75 -20.08 29.01 16.40
N GLN A 76 -21.00 28.83 17.35
CA GLN A 76 -21.00 27.65 18.22
C GLN A 76 -21.15 26.37 17.37
N THR A 77 -20.10 25.55 17.33
CA THR A 77 -20.20 24.19 16.84
C THR A 77 -21.02 23.34 17.82
N TYR A 78 -21.89 22.47 17.30
CA TYR A 78 -22.68 21.54 18.10
C TYR A 78 -21.86 20.35 18.64
N LEU A 79 -20.59 20.26 18.25
CA LEU A 79 -19.65 19.22 18.67
C LEU A 79 -18.97 19.61 19.99
N SER A 80 -18.86 18.66 20.92
CA SER A 80 -18.04 18.87 22.13
C SER A 80 -16.55 18.92 21.79
N LEU A 81 -15.72 19.54 22.63
CA LEU A 81 -14.26 19.59 22.43
C LEU A 81 -13.64 18.19 22.27
N THR A 82 -14.05 17.24 23.13
CA THR A 82 -13.60 15.84 23.02
C THR A 82 -13.98 15.21 21.68
N GLU A 83 -15.17 15.52 21.16
CA GLU A 83 -15.63 15.00 19.87
C GLU A 83 -14.84 15.58 18.70
N ILE A 84 -14.50 16.87 18.76
CA ILE A 84 -13.62 17.53 17.79
C ILE A 84 -12.25 16.85 17.78
N GLU A 85 -11.64 16.62 18.95
CA GLU A 85 -10.36 15.91 19.06
C GLU A 85 -10.44 14.49 18.45
N MET A 86 -11.51 13.75 18.75
CA MET A 86 -11.72 12.41 18.20
C MET A 86 -11.87 12.43 16.67
N ILE A 87 -12.62 13.38 16.11
CA ILE A 87 -12.80 13.53 14.65
C ILE A 87 -11.48 13.90 13.98
N LEU A 88 -10.73 14.86 14.53
CA LEU A 88 -9.44 15.29 13.98
C LEU A 88 -8.38 14.18 14.05
N GLU A 89 -8.38 13.36 15.11
CA GLU A 89 -7.52 12.18 15.19
C GLU A 89 -7.96 11.11 14.20
N ALA A 90 -9.26 10.81 14.13
CA ALA A 90 -9.82 9.83 13.21
C ALA A 90 -9.50 10.16 11.74
N LYS A 91 -9.45 11.45 11.38
CA LYS A 91 -9.01 11.94 10.07
C LYS A 91 -7.67 11.39 9.64
N LYS A 92 -6.70 11.21 10.56
CA LYS A 92 -5.37 10.67 10.25
C LYS A 92 -5.41 9.20 9.80
N THR A 93 -6.48 8.49 10.14
CA THR A 93 -6.70 7.08 9.80
C THR A 93 -7.80 6.87 8.77
N ALA A 94 -8.35 7.94 8.20
CA ALA A 94 -9.50 7.84 7.32
C ALA A 94 -9.17 7.06 6.03
N GLU A 95 -9.90 5.96 5.84
CA GLU A 95 -9.87 5.12 4.66
C GLU A 95 -11.15 5.35 3.86
N TYR A 96 -10.99 5.81 2.63
CA TYR A 96 -12.04 6.09 1.68
C TYR A 96 -12.18 4.91 0.72
N PHE A 97 -13.43 4.64 0.33
CA PHE A 97 -13.81 3.62 -0.65
C PHE A 97 -14.76 4.26 -1.65
N ASP A 98 -14.37 4.32 -2.91
CA ASP A 98 -15.21 4.78 -4.03
C ASP A 98 -16.30 3.73 -4.30
N SER A 99 -17.40 4.18 -4.90
CA SER A 99 -18.44 3.25 -5.36
C SER A 99 -17.91 2.35 -6.47
N LEU A 100 -18.50 1.16 -6.64
CA LEU A 100 -18.12 0.25 -7.72
C LEU A 100 -18.24 0.91 -9.10
N GLU A 101 -19.30 1.69 -9.32
CA GLU A 101 -19.50 2.46 -10.55
C GLU A 101 -18.33 3.42 -10.81
N ARG A 102 -17.90 4.17 -9.78
CA ARG A 102 -16.75 5.07 -9.89
C ARG A 102 -15.46 4.30 -10.14
N VAL A 103 -15.22 3.19 -9.45
CA VAL A 103 -14.05 2.33 -9.71
C VAL A 103 -14.04 1.82 -11.15
N GLN A 104 -15.19 1.38 -11.68
CA GLN A 104 -15.31 0.89 -13.06
C GLN A 104 -15.09 1.99 -14.10
N ALA A 105 -15.60 3.20 -13.85
CA ALA A 105 -15.38 4.37 -14.71
C ALA A 105 -13.90 4.77 -14.72
N GLN A 106 -13.26 4.83 -13.56
CA GLN A 106 -11.83 5.14 -13.44
C GLN A 106 -10.97 4.03 -14.04
N ALA A 107 -11.33 2.75 -13.89
CA ALA A 107 -10.61 1.63 -14.50
C ALA A 107 -10.61 1.70 -16.04
N LEU A 108 -11.71 2.16 -16.66
CA LEU A 108 -11.75 2.42 -18.10
C LEU A 108 -10.75 3.52 -18.49
N HIS A 109 -10.76 4.64 -17.76
CA HIS A 109 -9.84 5.74 -18.01
C HIS A 109 -8.37 5.34 -17.83
N ILE A 110 -8.05 4.62 -16.74
CA ILE A 110 -6.72 4.09 -16.45
C ILE A 110 -6.24 3.14 -17.56
N ALA A 111 -7.11 2.26 -18.05
CA ALA A 111 -6.77 1.36 -19.14
C ALA A 111 -6.45 2.11 -20.44
N GLU A 112 -7.12 3.24 -20.71
CA GLU A 112 -6.76 4.11 -21.83
C GLU A 112 -5.40 4.79 -21.63
N ILE A 113 -5.11 5.27 -20.42
CA ILE A 113 -3.80 5.85 -20.09
C ILE A 113 -2.69 4.83 -20.33
N ILE A 114 -2.84 3.61 -19.79
CA ILE A 114 -1.85 2.53 -19.93
C ILE A 114 -1.63 2.17 -21.41
N ARG A 115 -2.68 2.12 -22.22
CA ARG A 115 -2.57 1.82 -23.66
C ARG A 115 -1.85 2.90 -24.46
N LYS A 116 -2.08 4.17 -24.12
CA LYS A 116 -1.51 5.32 -24.84
C LYS A 116 -0.10 5.67 -24.38
N SER A 117 0.23 5.34 -23.14
CA SER A 117 1.54 5.57 -22.54
C SER A 117 2.63 4.85 -23.31
N GLN A 118 3.72 5.56 -23.59
CA GLN A 118 4.91 4.97 -24.18
C GLN A 118 5.79 4.31 -23.12
N TYR A 119 5.77 4.85 -21.90
CA TYR A 119 6.59 4.41 -20.78
C TYR A 119 5.81 4.43 -19.47
N CYS A 120 4.97 3.41 -19.27
CA CYS A 120 4.23 3.26 -18.01
C CYS A 120 5.09 2.51 -16.99
N ILE A 121 5.20 3.04 -15.77
CA ILE A 121 5.80 2.35 -14.64
C ILE A 121 4.80 2.21 -13.49
N ALA A 122 5.07 1.29 -12.56
CA ALA A 122 4.30 1.16 -11.34
C ALA A 122 5.12 1.59 -10.13
N PHE A 123 4.47 2.23 -9.17
CA PHE A 123 5.01 2.54 -7.86
C PHE A 123 4.18 1.85 -6.78
N THR A 124 4.76 0.95 -5.98
CA THR A 124 3.98 0.12 -5.05
C THR A 124 4.41 0.27 -3.60
N GLY A 125 3.42 0.37 -2.70
CA GLY A 125 3.61 0.35 -1.26
C GLY A 125 2.88 -0.81 -0.56
N ALA A 126 2.91 -0.81 0.77
CA ALA A 126 2.46 -1.96 1.58
C ALA A 126 0.97 -2.30 1.38
N GLY A 127 0.16 -1.34 0.92
CA GLY A 127 -1.26 -1.50 0.66
C GLY A 127 -1.58 -2.63 -0.32
N ILE A 128 -0.70 -2.91 -1.31
CA ILE A 128 -0.93 -4.01 -2.27
C ILE A 128 -0.76 -5.40 -1.66
N SER A 129 -0.11 -5.50 -0.48
CA SER A 129 0.16 -6.75 0.23
C SER A 129 -0.82 -7.00 1.39
N THR A 130 -1.75 -6.07 1.65
CA THR A 130 -2.74 -6.21 2.74
C THR A 130 -3.65 -7.42 2.59
N ALA A 131 -4.09 -7.70 1.35
CA ALA A 131 -4.91 -8.89 1.05
C ALA A 131 -4.15 -10.22 1.20
N ALA A 132 -2.82 -10.20 1.25
CA ALA A 132 -2.00 -11.37 1.54
C ALA A 132 -1.85 -11.64 3.05
N GLY A 133 -2.40 -10.77 3.92
CA GLY A 133 -2.31 -10.89 5.37
C GLY A 133 -1.14 -10.12 6.00
N ILE A 134 -0.44 -9.28 5.23
CA ILE A 134 0.52 -8.31 5.79
C ILE A 134 -0.25 -7.10 6.28
N GLY A 135 -0.18 -6.77 7.58
CA GLY A 135 -0.67 -5.48 8.05
C GLY A 135 0.11 -4.35 7.40
N ASP A 136 -0.56 -3.27 7.00
CA ASP A 136 0.14 -2.09 6.50
C ASP A 136 0.81 -1.29 7.64
N PHE A 137 1.39 -0.15 7.27
CA PHE A 137 2.09 0.70 8.23
C PHE A 137 1.22 1.80 8.82
N ARG A 138 0.23 2.31 8.08
CA ARG A 138 -0.42 3.61 8.34
C ARG A 138 -1.96 3.60 8.19
N GLY A 139 -2.55 2.52 7.74
CA GLY A 139 -4.00 2.32 7.71
C GLY A 139 -4.60 2.25 9.12
N VAL A 140 -5.89 1.95 9.19
CA VAL A 140 -6.66 1.91 10.45
C VAL A 140 -6.02 1.01 11.52
N ASP A 141 -5.46 -0.11 11.08
CA ASP A 141 -4.75 -1.08 11.92
C ASP A 141 -3.24 -1.12 11.63
N GLY A 142 -2.70 -0.08 10.99
CA GLY A 142 -1.30 0.00 10.60
C GLY A 142 -0.33 -0.05 11.78
N LYS A 143 0.86 -0.61 11.57
CA LYS A 143 1.88 -0.77 12.62
C LYS A 143 2.25 0.55 13.30
N TRP A 144 2.51 1.61 12.53
CA TRP A 144 2.86 2.93 13.08
C TRP A 144 1.64 3.62 13.68
N THR A 145 0.46 3.47 13.08
CA THR A 145 -0.80 3.96 13.64
C THR A 145 -1.01 3.45 15.07
N ASN A 146 -0.84 2.14 15.29
CA ASN A 146 -0.97 1.55 16.63
C ASN A 146 0.16 1.97 17.59
N LEU A 147 1.37 2.21 17.10
CA LEU A 147 2.49 2.71 17.92
C LEU A 147 2.23 4.15 18.39
N ASP A 148 1.80 5.03 17.48
CA ASP A 148 1.51 6.42 17.76
C ASP A 148 0.35 6.52 18.77
N LYS A 149 -0.74 5.75 18.56
CA LYS A 149 -1.86 5.68 19.52
C LYS A 149 -1.46 5.16 20.89
N ARG A 150 -0.61 4.14 20.97
CA ARG A 150 -0.09 3.64 22.25
C ARG A 150 0.68 4.71 23.01
N LYS A 151 1.53 5.48 22.31
CA LYS A 151 2.34 6.55 22.90
C LYS A 151 1.47 7.71 23.40
N LEU A 152 0.48 8.13 22.60
CA LEU A 152 -0.33 9.31 22.89
C LEU A 152 -1.51 9.03 23.85
N TYR A 153 -2.17 7.88 23.70
CA TYR A 153 -3.45 7.59 24.36
C TYR A 153 -3.42 6.33 25.25
N GLY A 154 -2.27 5.68 25.40
CA GLY A 154 -2.09 4.50 26.24
C GLY A 154 -2.41 3.17 25.54
N ALA A 155 -2.11 2.07 26.22
CA ALA A 155 -2.11 0.72 25.63
C ALA A 155 -3.48 0.21 25.16
N LYS A 156 -4.58 0.66 25.78
CA LYS A 156 -5.95 0.28 25.40
C LYS A 156 -6.36 0.83 24.02
N SER A 157 -5.82 1.99 23.64
CA SER A 157 -6.12 2.67 22.37
C SER A 157 -5.38 2.08 21.17
N ALA A 158 -4.54 1.07 21.38
CA ALA A 158 -3.79 0.36 20.34
C ALA A 158 -4.23 -1.10 20.29
N LYS A 159 -4.40 -1.67 19.10
CA LYS A 159 -4.60 -3.13 18.99
C LYS A 159 -3.34 -3.85 19.49
N SER A 160 -3.51 -4.86 20.37
CA SER A 160 -2.40 -5.72 20.78
C SER A 160 -2.03 -6.62 19.59
N GLY A 161 -0.76 -6.53 19.18
CA GLY A 161 -0.05 -7.45 18.26
C GLY A 161 -0.83 -7.93 17.03
N SER A 162 -0.44 -7.49 15.83
CA SER A 162 -0.73 -8.29 14.64
C SER A 162 -0.22 -9.70 14.92
N SER A 163 -1.05 -10.72 14.66
CA SER A 163 -0.56 -12.08 14.40
C SER A 163 0.76 -11.96 13.65
N ARG A 164 1.84 -12.60 14.13
CA ARG A 164 3.12 -12.58 13.42
C ARG A 164 2.91 -13.30 12.10
N THR A 165 2.45 -12.57 11.07
CA THR A 165 2.29 -13.13 9.74
C THR A 165 3.65 -13.57 9.29
N ASN A 166 3.78 -14.87 9.11
CA ASN A 166 5.05 -15.43 8.72
C ASN A 166 5.30 -15.05 7.26
N LEU A 167 6.42 -14.38 7.01
CA LEU A 167 6.72 -13.88 5.67
C LEU A 167 6.72 -15.01 4.64
N ILE A 168 7.04 -16.24 5.03
CA ILE A 168 7.10 -17.41 4.15
C ILE A 168 5.73 -17.85 3.63
N ASP A 169 4.66 -17.63 4.40
CA ASP A 169 3.29 -18.07 4.08
C ASP A 169 2.57 -17.14 3.11
N LEU A 170 3.07 -15.91 2.97
CA LEU A 170 2.50 -14.92 2.08
C LEU A 170 2.52 -15.36 0.62
N ARG A 171 1.49 -14.97 -0.15
CA ARG A 171 1.44 -15.21 -1.59
C ARG A 171 1.14 -13.91 -2.33
N PRO A 172 1.60 -13.78 -3.59
CA PRO A 172 1.30 -12.61 -4.40
C PRO A 172 -0.22 -12.34 -4.43
N THR A 173 -0.61 -11.09 -4.23
CA THR A 173 -2.02 -10.66 -4.37
C THR A 173 -2.40 -10.55 -5.85
N TYR A 174 -3.68 -10.32 -6.15
CA TYR A 174 -4.09 -10.12 -7.54
C TYR A 174 -3.33 -8.94 -8.18
N THR A 175 -3.09 -7.88 -7.42
CA THR A 175 -2.31 -6.72 -7.87
C THR A 175 -0.88 -7.11 -8.28
N HIS A 176 -0.19 -7.96 -7.51
CA HIS A 176 1.17 -8.43 -7.86
C HIS A 176 1.16 -9.24 -9.16
N GLU A 177 0.20 -10.15 -9.31
CA GLU A 177 0.04 -10.95 -10.52
C GLU A 177 -0.32 -10.08 -11.74
N ALA A 178 -1.20 -9.10 -11.56
CA ALA A 178 -1.61 -8.16 -12.61
C ALA A 178 -0.42 -7.31 -13.08
N LEU A 179 0.38 -6.76 -12.17
CA LEU A 179 1.59 -6.00 -12.53
C LEU A 179 2.59 -6.86 -13.30
N PHE A 180 2.81 -8.11 -12.88
CA PHE A 180 3.63 -9.05 -13.63
C PHE A 180 3.07 -9.31 -15.03
N LYS A 181 1.76 -9.55 -15.14
CA LYS A 181 1.08 -9.75 -16.43
C LYS A 181 1.21 -8.53 -17.35
N LEU A 182 1.15 -7.31 -16.81
CA LEU A 182 1.35 -6.08 -17.59
C LEU A 182 2.80 -5.92 -18.09
N LEU A 183 3.81 -6.38 -17.32
CA LEU A 183 5.19 -6.47 -17.81
C LEU A 183 5.29 -7.46 -18.98
N GLU A 184 4.68 -8.65 -18.86
CA GLU A 184 4.66 -9.65 -19.95
C GLU A 184 4.00 -9.10 -21.23
N MET A 185 2.91 -8.33 -21.07
CA MET A 185 2.20 -7.67 -22.16
C MET A 185 2.94 -6.42 -22.68
N LYS A 186 4.08 -6.04 -22.08
CA LYS A 186 4.87 -4.84 -22.39
C LYS A 186 4.12 -3.52 -22.21
N LEU A 187 2.98 -3.54 -21.52
CA LEU A 187 2.19 -2.37 -21.15
C LEU A 187 2.77 -1.66 -19.93
N LEU A 188 3.47 -2.40 -19.07
CA LEU A 188 4.30 -1.87 -18.00
C LEU A 188 5.76 -2.05 -18.36
N LYS A 189 6.61 -1.06 -18.06
CA LYS A 189 8.06 -1.12 -18.34
C LYS A 189 8.87 -1.48 -17.10
N PHE A 190 8.46 -0.97 -15.95
CA PHE A 190 9.25 -1.09 -14.72
C PHE A 190 8.38 -1.00 -13.46
N ILE A 191 8.86 -1.60 -12.37
CA ILE A 191 8.25 -1.51 -11.03
C ILE A 191 9.21 -0.85 -10.06
N ILE A 192 8.77 0.18 -9.37
CA ILE A 192 9.45 0.79 -8.22
C ILE A 192 8.67 0.37 -6.97
N SER A 193 9.31 -0.33 -6.04
CA SER A 193 8.64 -0.86 -4.86
C SER A 193 9.28 -0.38 -3.56
N GLN A 194 8.42 0.01 -2.62
CA GLN A 194 8.78 0.29 -1.22
C GLN A 194 8.65 -0.96 -0.33
N ASN A 195 8.10 -2.06 -0.87
CA ASN A 195 7.82 -3.27 -0.09
C ASN A 195 9.06 -4.14 0.07
N THR A 196 9.17 -4.76 1.24
CA THR A 196 10.26 -5.68 1.58
C THR A 196 9.81 -7.14 1.61
N ASP A 197 8.54 -7.43 1.36
CA ASP A 197 7.91 -8.75 1.49
C ASP A 197 8.35 -9.79 0.44
N GLY A 198 9.00 -9.34 -0.64
CA GLY A 198 9.50 -10.15 -1.74
C GLY A 198 8.42 -10.75 -2.66
N LEU A 199 7.17 -10.26 -2.58
CA LEU A 199 6.05 -10.82 -3.35
C LEU A 199 6.12 -10.50 -4.85
N HIS A 200 6.75 -9.40 -5.26
CA HIS A 200 7.01 -9.11 -6.68
C HIS A 200 7.94 -10.14 -7.33
N LEU A 201 9.09 -10.43 -6.72
CA LEU A 201 10.00 -11.46 -7.25
C LEU A 201 9.33 -12.84 -7.21
N LEU A 202 8.53 -13.11 -6.19
CA LEU A 202 7.78 -14.37 -6.10
C LEU A 202 6.72 -14.51 -7.20
N SER A 203 6.07 -13.41 -7.61
CA SER A 203 5.04 -13.43 -8.65
C SER A 203 5.59 -13.75 -10.04
N GLY A 204 6.89 -13.53 -10.25
CA GLY A 204 7.61 -13.80 -11.50
C GLY A 204 8.38 -12.60 -12.04
N VAL A 205 8.28 -11.42 -11.42
CA VAL A 205 8.98 -10.21 -11.87
C VAL A 205 10.49 -10.45 -11.89
N HIS A 206 11.12 -10.19 -13.03
CA HIS A 206 12.56 -10.32 -13.16
C HIS A 206 13.28 -9.22 -12.33
N PRO A 207 14.40 -9.52 -11.64
CA PRO A 207 15.16 -8.51 -10.87
C PRO A 207 15.59 -7.28 -11.67
N ASP A 208 15.73 -7.43 -13.00
CA ASP A 208 16.07 -6.30 -13.87
C ASP A 208 14.90 -5.36 -14.17
N GLN A 209 13.66 -5.77 -13.91
CA GLN A 209 12.45 -4.97 -14.17
C GLN A 209 11.87 -4.33 -12.89
N ILE A 210 12.58 -4.42 -11.77
CA ILE A 210 12.17 -3.85 -10.48
C ILE A 210 13.31 -3.12 -9.77
N ALA A 211 12.96 -2.08 -9.01
CA ALA A 211 13.81 -1.46 -8.00
C ALA A 211 13.12 -1.55 -6.63
N GLU A 212 13.68 -2.38 -5.74
CA GLU A 212 13.20 -2.58 -4.37
C GLU A 212 13.91 -1.59 -3.43
N LEU A 213 13.36 -0.39 -3.28
CA LEU A 213 14.03 0.74 -2.64
C LEU A 213 14.41 0.45 -1.19
N HIS A 214 13.55 -0.26 -0.46
CA HIS A 214 13.75 -0.57 0.97
C HIS A 214 14.35 -1.96 1.20
N GLY A 215 14.85 -2.61 0.14
CA GLY A 215 15.37 -3.96 0.18
C GLY A 215 14.31 -5.05 0.09
N ASN A 216 14.73 -6.29 0.30
CA ASN A 216 13.87 -7.47 0.20
C ASN A 216 14.26 -8.50 1.26
N SER A 217 13.27 -8.95 2.04
CA SER A 217 13.44 -9.91 3.13
C SER A 217 13.92 -11.28 2.67
N PHE A 218 13.94 -11.58 1.38
CA PHE A 218 14.45 -12.82 0.80
C PHE A 218 15.76 -12.62 0.03
N VAL A 219 16.38 -11.43 0.08
CA VAL A 219 17.60 -11.14 -0.66
C VAL A 219 18.71 -10.71 0.29
N GLU A 220 19.88 -11.31 0.10
CA GLU A 220 21.13 -10.87 0.72
C GLU A 220 22.15 -10.43 -0.33
N LYS A 221 23.07 -9.56 0.06
CA LYS A 221 24.08 -8.94 -0.78
C LYS A 221 25.46 -9.15 -0.18
N CYS A 222 26.47 -9.41 -1.02
CA CYS A 222 27.86 -9.45 -0.57
C CYS A 222 28.40 -8.05 -0.27
N GLU A 223 29.07 -7.89 0.87
CA GLU A 223 29.72 -6.62 1.25
C GLU A 223 30.95 -6.28 0.39
N LYS A 224 31.57 -7.28 -0.27
CA LYS A 224 32.75 -7.09 -1.14
C LYS A 224 32.39 -6.95 -2.61
N CYS A 225 31.81 -7.99 -3.22
CA CYS A 225 31.54 -8.02 -4.68
C CYS A 225 30.15 -7.53 -5.06
N HIS A 226 29.31 -7.16 -4.09
CA HIS A 226 27.94 -6.66 -4.28
C HIS A 226 26.95 -7.59 -5.02
N SER A 227 27.36 -8.84 -5.31
CA SER A 227 26.46 -9.86 -5.83
C SER A 227 25.28 -10.07 -4.88
N ARG A 228 24.08 -10.15 -5.46
CA ARG A 228 22.82 -10.41 -4.75
C ARG A 228 22.43 -11.88 -4.87
N PHE A 229 21.87 -12.42 -3.81
CA PHE A 229 21.45 -13.80 -3.71
C PHE A 229 20.02 -13.83 -3.18
N GLN A 230 19.08 -14.27 -4.02
CA GLN A 230 17.72 -14.55 -3.59
C GLN A 230 17.67 -15.90 -2.87
N ARG A 231 16.95 -15.95 -1.77
CA ARG A 231 16.76 -17.12 -0.91
C ARG A 231 15.31 -17.56 -0.94
N THR A 232 15.09 -18.84 -0.64
CA THR A 232 13.76 -19.43 -0.51
C THR A 232 13.18 -19.22 0.90
N PHE A 233 13.94 -18.63 1.81
CA PHE A 233 13.59 -18.34 3.20
C PHE A 233 13.85 -16.86 3.53
N PRO A 234 13.15 -16.28 4.52
CA PRO A 234 13.44 -14.92 4.97
C PRO A 234 14.86 -14.80 5.54
N VAL A 235 15.65 -13.90 4.96
CA VAL A 235 16.99 -13.52 5.40
C VAL A 235 16.87 -12.77 6.73
N ARG A 236 17.36 -13.39 7.80
CA ARG A 236 17.44 -12.78 9.13
C ARG A 236 18.88 -12.41 9.49
N MET A 237 18.97 -11.50 10.44
CA MET A 237 20.21 -11.22 11.15
C MET A 237 20.60 -12.46 11.96
N HIS A 238 21.84 -12.92 11.83
CA HIS A 238 22.35 -13.99 12.69
C HIS A 238 23.49 -13.46 13.54
N GLN A 239 23.42 -13.76 14.83
CA GLN A 239 24.48 -13.44 15.80
C GLN A 239 25.60 -14.48 15.79
N THR A 240 25.34 -15.64 15.17
CA THR A 240 26.25 -16.78 15.04
C THR A 240 26.41 -17.16 13.58
N GLY A 241 27.60 -17.59 13.16
CA GLY A 241 27.89 -17.94 11.77
C GLY A 241 29.36 -17.75 11.42
N VAL A 242 29.73 -18.10 10.19
CA VAL A 242 31.10 -17.99 9.67
C VAL A 242 31.57 -16.53 9.60
N CYS A 243 30.63 -15.62 9.35
CA CYS A 243 30.89 -14.19 9.33
C CYS A 243 30.45 -13.54 10.65
N PRO A 244 31.39 -13.01 11.47
CA PRO A 244 31.03 -12.42 12.75
C PRO A 244 30.20 -11.14 12.56
N PRO A 245 29.34 -10.81 13.53
CA PRO A 245 28.59 -9.55 13.54
C PRO A 245 29.50 -8.34 13.34
N LYS A 246 29.05 -7.39 12.53
CA LYS A 246 29.72 -6.11 12.33
C LYS A 246 28.67 -5.00 12.34
N PRO A 247 28.46 -4.31 13.48
CA PRO A 247 27.56 -3.17 13.53
C PRO A 247 27.94 -2.13 12.48
N CYS A 248 26.93 -1.66 11.74
CA CYS A 248 27.10 -0.59 10.79
C CYS A 248 27.41 0.71 11.55
N PRO A 249 28.45 1.47 11.16
CA PRO A 249 28.80 2.71 11.84
C PRO A 249 27.72 3.80 11.74
N LYS A 250 26.75 3.67 10.82
CA LYS A 250 25.69 4.67 10.60
C LYS A 250 24.46 4.43 11.47
N CYS A 251 23.96 3.20 11.53
CA CYS A 251 22.73 2.85 12.25
C CYS A 251 22.95 1.96 13.47
N ASN A 252 24.19 1.55 13.72
CA ASN A 252 24.60 0.67 14.83
C ASN A 252 23.92 -0.73 14.81
N ILE A 253 23.37 -1.15 13.67
CA ILE A 253 22.75 -2.47 13.47
C ILE A 253 23.73 -3.40 12.74
N ASN A 254 23.79 -4.68 13.12
CA ASN A 254 24.56 -5.67 12.38
C ASN A 254 23.81 -6.11 11.12
N HIS A 255 24.24 -5.75 9.91
CA HIS A 255 23.54 -6.21 8.70
C HIS A 255 23.96 -7.61 8.24
N ARG A 256 25.05 -8.17 8.78
CA ARG A 256 25.58 -9.47 8.34
C ARG A 256 24.63 -10.60 8.71
N THR A 257 24.54 -11.57 7.80
CA THR A 257 23.62 -12.72 7.92
C THR A 257 24.33 -13.98 8.43
N GLY A 258 25.61 -13.87 8.83
CA GLY A 258 26.43 -15.01 9.25
C GLY A 258 26.98 -15.87 8.11
N ARG A 259 26.58 -15.61 6.85
CA ARG A 259 26.96 -16.39 5.66
C ARG A 259 28.09 -15.72 4.86
N LYS A 260 28.86 -16.54 4.11
CA LYS A 260 29.87 -16.08 3.13
C LYS A 260 29.30 -16.06 1.72
N CYS A 261 29.88 -15.22 0.87
CA CYS A 261 29.57 -15.16 -0.55
C CYS A 261 29.89 -16.49 -1.23
N SER A 262 29.01 -16.94 -2.12
CA SER A 262 29.20 -18.17 -2.88
C SER A 262 29.82 -17.94 -4.27
N LYS A 263 30.20 -16.70 -4.61
CA LYS A 263 30.93 -16.42 -5.84
C LYS A 263 32.38 -16.92 -5.70
N PRO A 264 32.94 -17.57 -6.73
CA PRO A 264 34.35 -17.95 -6.75
C PRO A 264 35.22 -16.74 -6.41
N GLU A 265 36.29 -16.97 -5.65
CA GLU A 265 37.29 -15.96 -5.26
C GLU A 265 36.74 -14.80 -4.40
N CYS A 266 35.47 -14.84 -3.99
CA CYS A 266 34.89 -13.84 -3.11
C CYS A 266 34.66 -14.38 -1.69
N GLU A 267 35.49 -13.94 -0.75
CA GLU A 267 35.32 -14.28 0.66
C GLU A 267 34.53 -13.22 1.46
N GLY A 268 33.68 -12.44 0.79
CA GLY A 268 32.93 -11.38 1.45
C GLY A 268 31.79 -11.94 2.30
N CYS A 269 31.48 -11.26 3.40
CA CYS A 269 30.29 -11.59 4.20
C CYS A 269 29.02 -11.14 3.48
N LEU A 270 27.95 -11.93 3.62
CA LEU A 270 26.62 -11.59 3.14
C LEU A 270 25.91 -10.72 4.18
N MET A 271 25.18 -9.73 3.68
CA MET A 271 24.39 -8.78 4.44
C MET A 271 22.94 -8.83 3.97
N ASN A 272 21.99 -8.66 4.88
CA ASN A 272 20.61 -8.42 4.50
C ASN A 272 20.49 -7.08 3.77
N THR A 273 19.43 -6.94 2.97
CA THR A 273 19.21 -5.75 2.13
C THR A 273 18.22 -4.76 2.73
N ILE A 274 17.66 -5.05 3.92
CA ILE A 274 16.61 -4.24 4.53
C ILE A 274 17.15 -2.88 4.95
N ILE A 275 16.47 -1.84 4.51
CA ILE A 275 16.74 -0.44 4.90
C ILE A 275 15.89 -0.11 6.13
N ASN A 276 16.54 0.35 7.21
CA ASN A 276 15.88 0.82 8.43
C ASN A 276 15.76 2.35 8.42
N PHE A 277 14.94 2.90 9.33
CA PHE A 277 14.93 4.34 9.54
C PHE A 277 16.32 4.82 9.99
N GLY A 278 16.85 5.83 9.31
CA GLY A 278 18.21 6.33 9.52
C GLY A 278 19.25 5.71 8.58
N ASP A 279 18.92 4.62 7.87
CA ASP A 279 19.75 4.10 6.79
C ASP A 279 19.55 4.92 5.50
N HIS A 280 20.56 4.92 4.64
CA HIS A 280 20.41 5.45 3.28
C HIS A 280 19.91 4.36 2.33
N LEU A 281 19.06 4.73 1.39
CA LEU A 281 18.73 3.88 0.25
C LEU A 281 20.02 3.52 -0.51
N GLU A 282 20.07 2.32 -1.08
CA GLU A 282 21.20 1.90 -1.89
C GLU A 282 21.27 2.75 -3.17
N THR A 283 22.32 3.56 -3.31
CA THR A 283 22.50 4.47 -4.46
C THR A 283 22.30 3.81 -5.82
N PRO A 284 22.83 2.59 -6.11
CA PRO A 284 22.57 1.95 -7.41
C PRO A 284 21.09 1.64 -7.66
N VAL A 285 20.33 1.27 -6.60
CA VAL A 285 18.91 0.95 -6.70
C VAL A 285 18.10 2.23 -6.89
N LEU A 286 18.39 3.28 -6.11
CA LEU A 286 17.73 4.58 -6.25
C LEU A 286 18.01 5.22 -7.61
N ASN A 287 19.26 5.18 -8.09
CA ASN A 287 19.61 5.72 -9.41
C ASN A 287 18.90 4.98 -10.53
N LYS A 288 18.77 3.65 -10.43
CA LYS A 288 17.98 2.86 -11.37
C LYS A 288 16.52 3.30 -11.34
N ALA A 289 15.91 3.37 -10.17
CA ALA A 289 14.52 3.81 -10.01
C ALA A 289 14.29 5.22 -10.58
N LYS A 290 15.22 6.15 -10.32
CA LYS A 290 15.17 7.52 -10.84
C LYS A 290 15.24 7.54 -12.36
N LYS A 291 16.20 6.82 -12.97
CA LYS A 291 16.32 6.72 -14.43
C LYS A 291 15.04 6.21 -15.09
N GLU A 292 14.41 5.20 -14.50
CA GLU A 292 13.17 4.61 -14.99
C GLU A 292 12.00 5.59 -14.86
N ALA A 293 11.93 6.31 -13.75
CA ALA A 293 10.87 7.28 -13.47
C ALA A 293 11.00 8.58 -14.28
N GLU A 294 12.21 9.06 -14.57
CA GLU A 294 12.47 10.22 -15.44
C GLU A 294 12.00 10.00 -16.89
N GLN A 295 11.85 8.74 -17.33
CA GLN A 295 11.34 8.40 -18.66
C GLN A 295 9.81 8.23 -18.68
N ALA A 296 9.17 8.12 -17.51
CA ALA A 296 7.80 7.66 -17.41
C ALA A 296 6.76 8.75 -17.72
N ASP A 297 5.97 8.54 -18.78
CA ASP A 297 4.84 9.40 -19.14
C ASP A 297 3.52 9.00 -18.46
N ALA A 298 3.53 7.88 -17.71
CA ALA A 298 2.47 7.47 -16.80
C ALA A 298 3.01 6.67 -15.61
N VAL A 299 2.51 6.96 -14.41
CA VAL A 299 2.88 6.26 -13.17
C VAL A 299 1.65 5.68 -12.48
N LEU A 300 1.60 4.36 -12.35
CA LEU A 300 0.57 3.63 -11.61
C LEU A 300 1.00 3.43 -10.16
N THR A 301 0.57 4.33 -9.28
CA THR A 301 0.85 4.27 -7.84
C THR A 301 -0.21 3.46 -7.10
N LEU A 302 0.19 2.37 -6.45
CA LEU A 302 -0.72 1.42 -5.80
C LEU A 302 -0.32 1.19 -4.34
N GLY A 303 -1.27 1.42 -3.43
CA GLY A 303 -1.13 1.04 -2.02
C GLY A 303 -0.02 1.75 -1.26
N SER A 304 0.29 3.01 -1.61
CA SER A 304 1.24 3.85 -0.87
C SER A 304 0.58 5.15 -0.46
N THR A 305 0.93 5.64 0.74
CA THR A 305 0.59 6.97 1.23
C THR A 305 1.56 8.05 0.75
N LEU A 306 2.64 7.67 0.05
CA LEU A 306 3.65 8.58 -0.51
C LEU A 306 4.31 9.52 0.52
N MET A 307 4.47 9.06 1.77
CA MET A 307 5.05 9.87 2.85
C MET A 307 6.58 9.74 3.01
N VAL A 308 7.21 8.76 2.36
CA VAL A 308 8.64 8.45 2.58
C VAL A 308 9.48 9.06 1.48
N PHE A 309 10.21 10.12 1.82
CA PHE A 309 11.26 10.70 0.98
C PHE A 309 12.54 9.84 1.02
N PRO A 310 13.30 9.72 -0.09
CA PRO A 310 13.07 10.31 -1.42
C PRO A 310 12.21 9.44 -2.35
N ALA A 311 11.67 8.32 -1.87
CA ALA A 311 10.93 7.39 -2.73
C ALA A 311 9.67 8.02 -3.35
N ASN A 312 8.97 8.87 -2.61
CA ASN A 312 7.74 9.53 -3.07
C ASN A 312 7.94 10.50 -4.25
N GLU A 313 9.09 11.16 -4.38
CA GLU A 313 9.36 12.10 -5.49
C GLU A 313 9.46 11.43 -6.85
N LEU A 314 9.71 10.11 -6.87
CA LEU A 314 9.81 9.33 -8.10
C LEU A 314 8.48 9.25 -8.87
N VAL A 315 7.35 9.57 -8.22
CA VAL A 315 6.04 9.48 -8.88
C VAL A 315 5.72 10.68 -9.77
N THR A 316 6.54 11.73 -9.79
CA THR A 316 6.30 12.96 -10.57
C THR A 316 7.54 13.47 -11.32
N CYS A 317 8.60 12.66 -11.45
CA CYS A 317 9.85 13.11 -12.09
C CYS A 317 9.90 12.91 -13.61
N GLY A 318 8.86 12.32 -14.20
CA GLY A 318 8.78 12.06 -15.64
C GLY A 318 8.44 13.31 -16.47
N PRO A 319 8.39 13.18 -17.82
CA PRO A 319 8.06 14.29 -18.71
C PRO A 319 6.60 14.72 -18.60
N GLU A 320 6.34 15.98 -18.95
CA GLU A 320 4.99 16.54 -19.08
C GLU A 320 4.41 16.30 -20.50
N PRO A 321 3.08 16.08 -20.65
CA PRO A 321 2.08 15.99 -19.58
C PRO A 321 2.20 14.68 -18.79
N HIS A 322 2.42 14.80 -17.48
CA HIS A 322 2.59 13.66 -16.59
C HIS A 322 1.24 13.06 -16.21
N ARG A 323 1.12 11.72 -16.23
CA ARG A 323 -0.12 11.01 -15.89
C ARG A 323 0.07 10.20 -14.62
N LEU A 324 -0.33 10.78 -13.49
CA LEU A 324 -0.28 10.09 -12.21
C LEU A 324 -1.62 9.40 -11.92
N ILE A 325 -1.56 8.09 -11.69
CA ILE A 325 -2.67 7.29 -11.20
C ILE A 325 -2.37 6.90 -9.77
N ILE A 326 -3.28 7.19 -8.83
CA ILE A 326 -3.16 6.74 -7.44
C ILE A 326 -4.38 5.90 -7.05
N CYS A 327 -4.13 4.65 -6.69
CA CYS A 327 -5.07 3.80 -5.97
C CYS A 327 -4.57 3.57 -4.54
N ASN A 328 -5.20 4.22 -3.59
CA ASN A 328 -4.92 4.06 -2.17
C ASN A 328 -6.20 4.36 -1.37
N ARG A 329 -6.38 3.74 -0.20
CA ARG A 329 -7.56 4.04 0.65
C ARG A 329 -7.43 5.38 1.36
N GLN A 330 -6.21 5.80 1.69
CA GLN A 330 -5.96 7.05 2.40
C GLN A 330 -5.61 8.16 1.41
N ILE A 331 -5.86 9.41 1.81
CA ILE A 331 -5.42 10.61 1.08
C ILE A 331 -3.89 10.63 0.98
N THR A 332 -3.37 11.13 -0.13
CA THR A 332 -1.93 11.37 -0.32
C THR A 332 -1.67 12.84 -0.64
N ALA A 333 -0.44 13.30 -0.41
CA ALA A 333 -0.03 14.66 -0.76
C ALA A 333 -0.02 14.93 -2.28
N TYR A 334 -0.15 13.88 -3.09
CA TYR A 334 -0.09 13.93 -4.57
C TYR A 334 -1.48 13.72 -5.20
N ASP A 335 -2.56 13.73 -4.42
CA ASP A 335 -3.91 13.48 -4.95
C ASP A 335 -4.32 14.54 -6.01
N GLU A 336 -3.94 15.80 -5.83
CA GLU A 336 -4.23 16.89 -6.78
C GLU A 336 -3.58 16.68 -8.16
N GLU A 337 -2.41 16.04 -8.20
CA GLU A 337 -1.70 15.71 -9.45
C GLU A 337 -2.54 14.76 -10.33
N CYS A 338 -3.36 13.90 -9.71
CA CYS A 338 -4.22 12.98 -10.45
C CYS A 338 -5.37 13.69 -11.17
N TYR A 339 -5.76 14.90 -10.73
CA TYR A 339 -6.90 15.64 -11.26
C TYR A 339 -6.52 16.71 -12.29
N LYS A 340 -5.22 16.91 -12.55
CA LYS A 340 -4.73 17.82 -13.59
C LYS A 340 -5.35 17.49 -14.95
N THR A 341 -5.67 18.52 -15.72
CA THR A 341 -6.29 18.41 -17.04
C THR A 341 -5.31 18.76 -18.15
N GLY A 342 -5.45 18.06 -19.28
CA GLY A 342 -4.71 18.33 -20.50
C GLY A 342 -5.28 19.53 -21.25
N LYS A 343 -4.61 19.90 -22.36
CA LYS A 343 -5.06 20.99 -23.26
C LYS A 343 -6.44 20.74 -23.88
N ASP A 344 -6.87 19.48 -23.95
CA ASP A 344 -8.18 19.05 -24.43
C ASP A 344 -9.27 19.07 -23.34
N GLY A 345 -8.95 19.57 -22.14
CA GLY A 345 -9.86 19.63 -20.99
C GLY A 345 -10.09 18.27 -20.31
N LYS A 346 -9.43 17.19 -20.76
CA LYS A 346 -9.59 15.86 -20.17
C LYS A 346 -8.61 15.67 -19.00
N GLN A 347 -9.06 14.96 -17.97
CA GLN A 347 -8.21 14.56 -16.87
C GLN A 347 -7.04 13.71 -17.39
N LEU A 348 -5.82 14.01 -16.92
CA LEU A 348 -4.59 13.32 -17.33
C LEU A 348 -4.33 12.06 -16.50
N GLY A 349 -4.58 12.15 -15.20
CA GLY A 349 -4.36 11.10 -14.22
C GLY A 349 -5.66 10.47 -13.71
N SER A 350 -5.59 9.74 -12.61
CA SER A 350 -6.78 9.15 -11.98
C SER A 350 -6.57 8.88 -10.49
N ARG A 351 -7.52 9.31 -9.65
CA ARG A 351 -7.53 9.01 -8.22
C ARG A 351 -8.68 8.06 -7.88
N VAL A 352 -8.33 6.89 -7.35
CA VAL A 352 -9.29 5.85 -6.93
C VAL A 352 -9.12 5.52 -5.46
N PHE A 353 -10.11 5.85 -4.64
CA PHE A 353 -10.12 5.45 -3.24
C PHE A 353 -10.60 4.02 -3.09
N GLY A 354 -9.75 3.10 -2.63
CA GLY A 354 -10.18 1.71 -2.40
C GLY A 354 -9.09 0.66 -2.49
N ASN A 355 -9.52 -0.59 -2.69
CA ASN A 355 -8.65 -1.76 -2.75
C ASN A 355 -7.95 -1.86 -4.10
N CYS A 356 -6.62 -1.99 -4.08
CA CYS A 356 -5.82 -2.17 -5.31
C CYS A 356 -6.26 -3.42 -6.08
N ASP A 357 -6.54 -4.54 -5.40
CA ASP A 357 -7.01 -5.77 -6.06
C ASP A 357 -8.35 -5.58 -6.78
N ASN A 358 -9.27 -4.77 -6.23
CA ASN A 358 -10.55 -4.49 -6.87
C ASN A 358 -10.36 -3.61 -8.11
N LEU A 359 -9.57 -2.54 -8.00
CA LEU A 359 -9.24 -1.70 -9.15
C LEU A 359 -8.54 -2.50 -10.25
N MET A 360 -7.50 -3.26 -9.90
CA MET A 360 -6.70 -4.00 -10.88
C MET A 360 -7.53 -5.07 -11.59
N LYS A 361 -8.50 -5.72 -10.93
CA LYS A 361 -9.46 -6.60 -11.61
C LYS A 361 -10.24 -5.86 -12.69
N GLU A 362 -10.78 -4.69 -12.37
CA GLU A 362 -11.52 -3.89 -13.35
C GLU A 362 -10.62 -3.35 -14.46
N VAL A 363 -9.38 -2.95 -14.17
CA VAL A 363 -8.40 -2.51 -15.17
C VAL A 363 -8.03 -3.67 -16.11
N MET A 364 -7.77 -4.86 -15.57
CA MET A 364 -7.42 -6.04 -16.38
C MET A 364 -8.57 -6.47 -17.30
N LYS A 365 -9.83 -6.40 -16.84
CA LYS A 365 -11.03 -6.56 -17.70
C LYS A 365 -11.07 -5.61 -18.88
N ARG A 366 -10.53 -4.40 -18.72
CA ARG A 366 -10.47 -3.41 -19.80
C ARG A 366 -9.28 -3.61 -20.71
N LEU A 367 -8.17 -4.20 -20.25
CA LEU A 367 -6.92 -4.34 -20.99
C LEU A 367 -6.82 -5.65 -21.78
N MET A 368 -7.37 -6.75 -21.25
CA MET A 368 -7.26 -8.08 -21.86
C MET A 368 -8.55 -8.48 -22.60
N PRO A 369 -8.44 -9.24 -23.71
CA PRO A 369 -9.58 -9.94 -24.27
C PRO A 369 -10.21 -10.87 -23.23
N LYS A 370 -11.55 -10.95 -23.21
CA LYS A 370 -12.29 -11.71 -22.18
C LYS A 370 -11.82 -13.17 -22.07
N ALA A 371 -11.65 -13.87 -23.19
CA ALA A 371 -11.21 -15.27 -23.19
C ALA A 371 -9.82 -15.46 -22.58
N GLU A 372 -8.88 -14.55 -22.88
CA GLU A 372 -7.53 -14.60 -22.30
C GLU A 372 -7.53 -14.28 -20.80
N LEU A 373 -8.36 -13.32 -20.38
CA LEU A 373 -8.54 -12.98 -18.98
C LEU A 373 -9.10 -14.18 -18.20
N ASP A 374 -10.18 -14.79 -18.70
CA ASP A 374 -10.83 -15.93 -18.06
C ASP A 374 -9.83 -17.10 -17.90
N GLN A 375 -9.00 -17.36 -18.92
CA GLN A 375 -7.94 -18.37 -18.85
C GLN A 375 -6.84 -18.01 -17.83
N TRP A 376 -6.41 -16.75 -17.80
CA TRP A 376 -5.41 -16.28 -16.85
C TRP A 376 -5.91 -16.32 -15.39
N GLU A 377 -7.18 -16.01 -15.16
CA GLU A 377 -7.81 -16.12 -13.84
C GLU A 377 -8.02 -17.58 -13.44
N ALA A 378 -8.46 -18.45 -14.36
CA ALA A 378 -8.64 -19.88 -14.09
C ALA A 378 -7.33 -20.58 -13.70
N SER A 379 -6.19 -20.11 -14.21
CA SER A 379 -4.87 -20.68 -13.89
C SER A 379 -4.28 -20.20 -12.55
N ARG A 380 -4.94 -19.26 -11.86
CA ARG A 380 -4.45 -18.67 -10.59
C ARG A 380 -4.20 -19.72 -9.51
N SER A 381 -5.09 -20.70 -9.35
CA SER A 381 -4.92 -21.78 -8.36
C SER A 381 -3.66 -22.61 -8.60
N SER A 382 -3.24 -22.77 -9.86
CA SER A 382 -1.98 -23.45 -10.20
C SER A 382 -0.76 -22.58 -9.83
N ARG A 383 -0.80 -21.29 -10.18
CA ARG A 383 0.28 -20.34 -9.82
C ARG A 383 0.47 -20.24 -8.31
N MET A 384 -0.60 -20.24 -7.52
CA MET A 384 -0.50 -20.25 -6.04
C MET A 384 0.24 -21.48 -5.50
N LYS A 385 0.04 -22.66 -6.12
CA LYS A 385 0.81 -23.87 -5.79
C LYS A 385 2.28 -23.74 -6.20
N GLU A 386 2.56 -23.13 -7.34
CA GLU A 386 3.94 -22.88 -7.79
C GLU A 386 4.68 -21.90 -6.88
N TYR A 387 4.04 -20.79 -6.48
CA TYR A 387 4.59 -19.85 -5.51
C TYR A 387 4.95 -20.52 -4.19
N SER A 388 4.11 -21.46 -3.72
CA SER A 388 4.42 -22.26 -2.53
C SER A 388 5.68 -23.11 -2.69
N LYS A 389 5.94 -23.67 -3.88
CA LYS A 389 7.16 -24.46 -4.14
C LYS A 389 8.43 -23.61 -4.19
N LYS A 390 8.30 -22.32 -4.55
CA LYS A 390 9.44 -21.37 -4.62
C LYS A 390 9.90 -20.90 -3.25
N ARG A 391 9.13 -21.13 -2.19
CA ARG A 391 9.54 -20.88 -0.80
C ARG A 391 9.85 -22.21 -0.13
N GLY A 392 10.95 -22.24 0.60
CA GLY A 392 11.41 -23.46 1.29
C GLY A 392 10.51 -23.76 2.49
N PRO A 393 10.61 -24.96 3.09
CA PRO A 393 10.13 -25.15 4.45
C PRO A 393 10.86 -24.19 5.40
N GLU A 394 10.23 -23.79 6.50
CA GLU A 394 10.96 -23.16 7.60
C GLU A 394 12.08 -24.11 8.04
N ILE A 395 13.32 -23.62 8.02
CA ILE A 395 14.47 -24.30 8.62
C ILE A 395 14.55 -23.92 10.09
#